data_AF-A0A9D1R783-F1
#
_entry.id   AF-A0A9D1R783-F1
#
_cell.length_a   1.000
_cell.length_b   1.000
_cell.length_c   1.000
_cell.angle_alpha   90.00
_cell.angle_beta   90.00
_cell.angle_gamma   90.00
#
_symmetry.space_group_name_H-M   'P 1'
#
loop_
_entity.id
_entity.type
_entity.pdbx_description
1 polymer ?
#
loop_
_entity_poly.entity_id
_entity_poly.type
_entity_poly.pdbx_seq_one_letter_code
_entity_poly.pdbx_strand_id
1 'polypeptide(L)'
;MIDTLRSFTRKSGIIRIVIGAVVMIACLIITKFAIFDLILGPVEIDMTQDPAQYEGRWATIQVQNLLTDYVEHRTTTEYESGRTTTSTDGNSYIAFYADDNYETMTSTWYYFSFYLPQRDQEEAYAMIDDTWAYWEDYSGAVEAPEPMEITGTWEKLEGDLLDYYIETLEYDLGIVEDGDDIFVGYTLNTDSVGGVKLSTFVILTIVAFVALVYIIVQIVKVCSNGCAKTIARYVQENPGISMSQVETDFASAHQIGKQKVWIGRNWTVYITGMKVHIFANKDAVWAYYYRRTGRGSVSEMRVYMIGKKIHHIPLTEAQTQEAMGYYGAEQPHMVLGYSAELLNMFNKNFQDFLNLKYNPVRQQQAQDPFNSVYNS
;
A
#
# COMPACT_ATOMS: atom_id res chain seq x y z
N MET A 1 6.85 0.93 34.49
CA MET A 1 7.19 -0.02 33.39
C MET A 1 6.27 0.11 32.18
N ILE A 2 4.94 -0.05 32.35
CA ILE A 2 3.99 -0.11 31.23
C ILE A 2 4.06 1.12 30.31
N ASP A 3 4.09 2.33 30.88
CA ASP A 3 4.11 3.57 30.08
C ASP A 3 5.40 3.73 29.26
N THR A 4 6.54 3.32 29.83
CA THR A 4 7.82 3.27 29.11
C THR A 4 7.72 2.33 27.91
N LEU A 5 7.21 1.11 28.11
CA LEU A 5 7.07 0.14 27.01
C LEU A 5 6.01 0.56 25.98
N ARG A 6 4.95 1.24 26.43
CA ARG A 6 3.90 1.79 25.57
C ARG A 6 4.43 2.91 24.68
N SER A 7 5.27 3.81 25.18
CA SER A 7 5.80 4.92 24.36
C SER A 7 6.63 4.41 23.18
N PHE A 8 7.46 3.38 23.38
CA PHE A 8 8.26 2.77 22.31
C PHE A 8 7.43 2.00 21.29
N THR A 9 6.46 1.20 21.74
CA THR A 9 5.56 0.46 20.83
C THR A 9 4.68 1.41 20.02
N ARG A 10 4.19 2.50 20.62
CA ARG A 10 3.47 3.57 19.91
C ARG A 10 4.34 4.23 18.84
N LYS A 11 5.59 4.59 19.17
CA LYS A 11 6.52 5.20 18.19
C LYS A 11 6.73 4.29 16.97
N SER A 12 6.90 2.98 17.17
CA SER A 12 7.01 2.03 16.07
C SER A 12 5.73 1.91 15.24
N GLY A 13 4.56 1.98 15.88
CA GLY A 13 3.27 1.94 15.19
C GLY A 13 3.01 3.20 14.37
N ILE A 14 3.33 4.38 14.91
CA ILE A 14 3.21 5.67 14.21
C ILE A 14 4.05 5.68 12.94
N ILE A 15 5.30 5.21 12.99
CA ILE A 15 6.15 5.13 11.78
C ILE A 15 5.49 4.27 10.68
N ARG A 16 4.87 3.14 11.06
CA ARG A 16 4.16 2.27 10.11
C ARG A 16 2.92 2.93 9.52
N ILE A 17 2.19 3.69 10.33
CA ILE A 17 1.03 4.49 9.88
C ILE A 17 1.50 5.53 8.86
N VAL A 18 2.58 6.26 9.15
CA VAL A 18 3.15 7.27 8.25
C VAL A 18 3.56 6.64 6.92
N ILE A 19 4.26 5.50 6.94
CA ILE A 19 4.65 4.80 5.70
C ILE A 19 3.40 4.39 4.89
N GLY A 20 2.39 3.82 5.55
CA GLY A 20 1.13 3.47 4.88
C GLY A 20 0.44 4.69 4.27
N ALA A 21 0.41 5.82 4.99
CA ALA A 21 -0.20 7.05 4.53
C ALA A 21 0.54 7.64 3.31
N VAL A 22 1.87 7.59 3.30
CA VAL A 22 2.67 8.02 2.14
C VAL A 22 2.36 7.18 0.91
N VAL A 23 2.28 5.85 1.05
CA VAL A 23 1.92 4.96 -0.07
C VAL A 23 0.52 5.28 -0.59
N MET A 24 -0.46 5.45 0.30
CA MET A 24 -1.83 5.80 -0.06
C MET A 24 -1.90 7.15 -0.78
N ILE A 25 -1.26 8.20 -0.25
CA ILE A 25 -1.22 9.53 -0.85
C ILE A 25 -0.52 9.50 -2.21
N ALA A 26 0.58 8.76 -2.35
CA ALA A 26 1.27 8.62 -3.63
C ALA A 26 0.37 7.99 -4.70
N CYS A 27 -0.40 6.94 -4.34
CA CYS A 27 -1.36 6.34 -5.27
C CYS A 27 -2.43 7.36 -5.70
N LEU A 28 -2.99 8.12 -4.76
CA LEU A 28 -4.01 9.14 -5.04
C LEU A 28 -3.47 10.28 -5.93
N ILE A 29 -2.24 10.73 -5.71
CA ILE A 29 -1.61 11.77 -6.53
C ILE A 29 -1.40 11.26 -7.97
N ILE A 30 -0.93 10.02 -8.14
CA ILE A 30 -0.72 9.43 -9.48
C ILE A 30 -2.03 9.38 -10.27
N THR A 31 -3.15 9.06 -9.60
CA THR A 31 -4.48 9.01 -10.24
C THR A 31 -5.20 10.36 -10.21
N LYS A 32 -4.50 11.48 -9.95
CA LYS A 32 -5.08 12.83 -9.83
C LYS A 32 -6.33 12.91 -8.93
N PHE A 33 -6.41 12.07 -7.90
CA PHE A 33 -7.56 11.94 -7.01
C PHE A 33 -8.90 11.54 -7.67
N ALA A 34 -8.89 10.98 -8.88
CA ALA A 34 -10.08 10.62 -9.66
C ALA A 34 -11.03 9.61 -9.00
N ILE A 35 -10.60 8.91 -7.94
CA ILE A 35 -11.50 8.09 -7.12
C ILE A 35 -12.63 8.92 -6.48
N PHE A 36 -12.40 10.20 -6.19
CA PHE A 36 -13.45 11.07 -5.68
C PHE A 36 -14.45 11.45 -6.77
N ASP A 37 -14.00 11.66 -8.00
CA ASP A 37 -14.88 11.95 -9.13
C ASP A 37 -15.80 10.75 -9.43
N LEU A 38 -15.27 9.52 -9.37
CA LEU A 38 -16.10 8.31 -9.50
C LEU A 38 -17.13 8.15 -8.38
N ILE A 39 -16.84 8.63 -7.16
CA ILE A 39 -17.79 8.56 -6.03
C ILE A 39 -18.86 9.64 -6.17
N LEU A 40 -18.50 10.83 -6.64
CA LEU A 40 -19.41 11.95 -6.83
C LEU A 40 -20.29 11.80 -8.08
N GLY A 41 -19.85 11.00 -9.05
CA GLY A 41 -20.50 10.81 -10.33
C GLY A 41 -19.89 11.68 -11.42
N PRO A 42 -20.16 11.35 -12.69
CA PRO A 42 -19.65 12.12 -13.82
C PRO A 42 -20.25 13.52 -13.84
N VAL A 43 -19.45 14.47 -14.29
CA VAL A 43 -19.88 15.86 -14.49
C VAL A 43 -20.35 15.98 -15.93
N GLU A 44 -21.55 16.51 -16.13
CA GLU A 44 -22.05 16.79 -17.47
C GLU A 44 -21.27 17.95 -18.10
N ILE A 45 -20.78 17.75 -19.32
CA ILE A 45 -20.03 18.76 -20.06
C ILE A 45 -21.01 19.69 -20.76
N ASP A 46 -20.88 20.99 -20.49
CA ASP A 46 -21.50 22.04 -21.30
C ASP A 46 -20.48 22.49 -22.37
N MET A 47 -20.77 22.16 -23.63
CA MET A 47 -19.89 22.44 -24.77
C MET A 47 -19.74 23.93 -25.08
N THR A 48 -20.64 24.77 -24.57
CA THR A 48 -20.59 26.23 -24.78
C THR A 48 -19.61 26.94 -23.84
N GLN A 49 -19.15 26.24 -22.79
CA GLN A 49 -18.26 26.80 -21.78
C GLN A 49 -16.79 26.44 -22.07
N ASP A 50 -15.87 27.09 -21.35
CA ASP A 50 -14.43 26.82 -21.48
C ASP A 50 -14.14 25.32 -21.21
N PRO A 51 -13.65 24.55 -22.20
CA PRO A 51 -13.43 23.12 -22.05
C PRO A 51 -12.34 22.79 -21.01
N ALA A 52 -11.42 23.73 -20.74
CA ALA A 52 -10.35 23.52 -19.77
C ALA A 52 -10.86 23.35 -18.32
N GLN A 53 -12.07 23.82 -18.01
CA GLN A 53 -12.64 23.66 -16.66
C GLN A 53 -12.98 22.20 -16.31
N TYR A 54 -13.16 21.36 -17.33
CA TYR A 54 -13.47 19.94 -17.19
C TYR A 54 -12.22 19.06 -17.28
N GLU A 55 -11.05 19.64 -17.58
CA GLU A 55 -9.82 18.90 -17.83
C GLU A 55 -9.44 17.97 -16.66
N GLY A 56 -9.23 16.69 -16.99
CA GLY A 56 -8.87 15.63 -16.05
C GLY A 56 -10.04 15.11 -15.20
N ARG A 57 -11.24 15.67 -15.33
CA ARG A 57 -12.42 15.24 -14.57
C ARG A 57 -13.07 14.04 -15.24
N TRP A 58 -13.70 13.20 -14.41
CA TRP A 58 -14.65 12.20 -14.88
C TRP A 58 -15.92 12.91 -15.34
N ALA A 59 -16.21 12.82 -16.63
CA ALA A 59 -17.23 13.63 -17.28
C ALA A 59 -18.11 12.78 -18.20
N THR A 60 -19.30 13.29 -18.48
CA THR A 60 -20.26 12.66 -19.39
C THR A 60 -20.78 13.66 -20.40
N ILE A 61 -21.10 13.17 -21.59
CA ILE A 61 -21.71 13.94 -22.67
C ILE A 61 -22.73 13.07 -23.40
N GLN A 62 -23.83 13.67 -23.82
CA GLN A 62 -24.78 13.08 -24.76
C GLN A 62 -24.33 13.42 -26.18
N VAL A 63 -23.81 12.43 -26.89
CA VAL A 63 -23.41 12.59 -28.30
C VAL A 63 -24.63 12.32 -29.16
N GLN A 64 -25.06 13.29 -29.97
CA GLN A 64 -26.17 13.09 -30.93
C GLN A 64 -25.69 13.07 -32.38
N ASN A 65 -24.62 13.81 -32.71
CA ASN A 65 -24.11 13.87 -34.07
C ASN A 65 -22.67 13.36 -34.10
N LEU A 66 -22.45 12.26 -34.82
CA LEU A 66 -21.15 11.60 -34.98
C LEU A 66 -20.73 11.61 -36.45
N LEU A 67 -19.57 12.20 -36.77
CA LEU A 67 -19.15 12.43 -38.15
C LEU A 67 -18.35 11.25 -38.72
N THR A 68 -17.28 10.87 -38.02
CA THR A 68 -16.32 9.86 -38.50
C THR A 68 -15.40 9.40 -37.38
N ASP A 69 -14.73 8.26 -37.54
CA ASP A 69 -13.47 7.98 -36.86
C ASP A 69 -12.29 8.64 -37.56
N TYR A 70 -11.21 8.89 -36.82
CA TYR A 70 -10.00 9.53 -37.35
C TYR A 70 -8.69 8.86 -36.91
N VAL A 71 -8.69 8.07 -35.83
CA VAL A 71 -7.51 7.31 -35.38
C VAL A 71 -7.90 5.93 -34.88
N GLU A 72 -7.18 4.89 -35.33
CA GLU A 72 -7.24 3.53 -34.78
C GLU A 72 -6.09 3.31 -33.79
N HIS A 73 -6.41 2.95 -32.54
CA HIS A 73 -5.44 2.66 -31.49
C HIS A 73 -5.10 1.16 -31.47
N ARG A 74 -3.82 0.81 -31.51
CA ARG A 74 -3.33 -0.58 -31.50
C ARG A 74 -2.26 -0.83 -30.45
N THR A 75 -2.35 -1.95 -29.76
CA THR A 75 -1.28 -2.47 -28.89
C THR A 75 -0.56 -3.62 -29.58
N THR A 76 0.78 -3.49 -29.73
CA THR A 76 1.63 -4.59 -30.20
C THR A 76 2.48 -5.13 -29.05
N THR A 77 2.28 -6.41 -28.73
CA THR A 77 3.09 -7.13 -27.74
C THR A 77 4.18 -7.92 -28.44
N GLU A 78 5.43 -7.64 -28.07
CA GLU A 78 6.61 -8.40 -28.51
C GLU A 78 7.06 -9.35 -27.40
N TYR A 79 7.16 -10.64 -27.73
CA TYR A 79 7.62 -11.68 -26.80
C TYR A 79 9.13 -11.89 -26.95
N GLU A 80 9.80 -12.35 -25.88
CA GLU A 80 11.25 -12.68 -25.92
C GLU A 80 11.64 -13.67 -27.04
N SER A 81 10.67 -14.46 -27.51
CA SER A 81 10.82 -15.36 -28.66
C SER A 81 10.90 -14.68 -30.04
N GLY A 82 10.74 -13.35 -30.11
CA GLY A 82 10.65 -12.59 -31.36
C GLY A 82 9.27 -12.64 -32.03
N ARG A 83 8.29 -13.33 -31.44
CA ARG A 83 6.90 -13.30 -31.89
C ARG A 83 6.26 -11.97 -31.51
N THR A 84 5.48 -11.40 -32.42
CA THR A 84 4.64 -10.23 -32.15
C THR A 84 3.16 -10.61 -32.21
N THR A 85 2.33 -9.88 -31.48
CA THR A 85 0.87 -9.97 -31.57
C THR A 85 0.31 -8.56 -31.45
N THR A 86 -0.53 -8.17 -32.41
CA THR A 86 -1.14 -6.85 -32.46
C THR A 86 -2.65 -6.99 -32.25
N SER A 87 -3.20 -6.19 -31.35
CA SER A 87 -4.64 -6.04 -31.13
C SER A 87 -5.05 -4.60 -31.38
N THR A 88 -6.24 -4.40 -31.95
CA THR A 88 -6.90 -3.10 -31.99
C THR A 88 -7.57 -2.88 -30.64
N ASP A 89 -7.28 -1.74 -30.02
CA ASP A 89 -7.79 -1.39 -28.70
C ASP A 89 -9.11 -0.62 -28.81
N GLY A 90 -9.21 0.27 -29.81
CA GLY A 90 -10.39 1.09 -30.09
C GLY A 90 -10.09 2.24 -31.06
N ASN A 91 -11.05 3.12 -31.28
CA ASN A 91 -10.93 4.24 -32.23
C ASN A 91 -11.26 5.56 -31.54
N SER A 92 -10.68 6.65 -32.05
CA SER A 92 -11.10 8.01 -31.73
C SER A 92 -12.02 8.54 -32.82
N TYR A 93 -13.08 9.23 -32.41
CA TYR A 93 -14.15 9.73 -33.26
C TYR A 93 -14.33 11.24 -33.11
N ILE A 94 -14.91 11.87 -34.13
CA ILE A 94 -15.25 13.29 -34.16
C ILE A 94 -16.77 13.42 -34.12
N ALA A 95 -17.27 14.11 -33.10
CA ALA A 95 -18.67 14.50 -32.98
C ALA A 95 -18.81 16.01 -32.95
N PHE A 96 -20.04 16.49 -33.07
CA PHE A 96 -20.33 17.90 -32.88
C PHE A 96 -21.62 18.15 -32.10
N TYR A 97 -21.64 19.29 -31.41
CA TYR A 97 -22.80 19.88 -30.77
C TYR A 97 -23.14 21.20 -31.46
N ALA A 98 -24.39 21.37 -31.89
CA ALA A 98 -24.86 22.61 -32.51
C ALA A 98 -25.66 23.44 -31.49
N ASP A 99 -25.21 24.66 -31.22
CA ASP A 99 -25.90 25.66 -30.41
C ASP A 99 -26.68 26.62 -31.34
N ASP A 100 -27.95 26.30 -31.56
CA ASP A 100 -28.84 27.08 -32.42
C ASP A 100 -29.38 28.32 -31.70
N ASN A 101 -29.06 29.50 -32.22
CA ASN A 101 -29.71 30.74 -31.84
C ASN A 101 -30.81 31.11 -32.84
N TYR A 102 -32.04 30.70 -32.52
CA TYR A 102 -33.22 30.97 -33.35
C TYR A 102 -33.60 32.47 -33.44
N GLU A 103 -33.12 33.33 -32.53
CA GLU A 103 -33.38 34.78 -32.59
C GLU A 103 -32.50 35.47 -33.64
N THR A 104 -31.23 35.07 -33.73
CA THR A 104 -30.27 35.61 -34.71
C THR A 104 -30.17 34.78 -35.98
N MET A 105 -30.82 33.62 -36.03
CA MET A 105 -30.72 32.64 -37.11
C MET A 105 -29.27 32.23 -37.38
N THR A 106 -28.49 32.09 -36.30
CA THR A 106 -27.09 31.63 -36.33
C THR A 106 -26.98 30.34 -35.56
N SER A 107 -26.01 29.50 -35.90
CA SER A 107 -25.74 28.25 -35.21
C SER A 107 -24.24 28.14 -34.99
N THR A 108 -23.81 27.84 -33.77
CA THR A 108 -22.40 27.64 -33.44
C THR A 108 -22.13 26.16 -33.18
N TRP A 109 -21.14 25.61 -33.86
CA TRP A 109 -20.87 24.19 -33.97
C TRP A 109 -19.58 23.87 -33.22
N TYR A 110 -19.70 23.06 -32.18
CA TYR A 110 -18.59 22.66 -31.33
C TYR A 110 -18.16 21.25 -31.69
N TYR A 111 -17.04 21.13 -32.39
CA TYR A 111 -16.47 19.83 -32.75
C TYR A 111 -15.57 19.34 -31.63
N PHE A 112 -15.75 18.10 -31.20
CA PHE A 112 -14.98 17.48 -30.14
C PHE A 112 -14.67 16.01 -30.46
N SER A 113 -13.66 15.49 -29.77
CA SER A 113 -13.25 14.09 -29.91
C SER A 113 -13.80 13.23 -28.77
N PHE A 114 -13.94 11.93 -29.01
CA PHE A 114 -14.01 10.95 -27.93
C PHE A 114 -13.42 9.62 -28.39
N TYR A 115 -12.97 8.82 -27.43
CA TYR A 115 -12.43 7.48 -27.68
C TYR A 115 -13.44 6.43 -27.25
N LEU A 116 -13.65 5.40 -28.08
CA LEU A 116 -14.40 4.20 -27.71
C LEU A 116 -13.53 2.94 -27.86
N PRO A 117 -13.65 1.97 -26.94
CA PRO A 117 -12.98 0.69 -27.09
C PRO A 117 -13.60 -0.09 -28.26
N GLN A 118 -12.82 -1.03 -28.81
CA GLN A 118 -13.22 -1.82 -29.99
C GLN A 118 -14.60 -2.49 -29.86
N ARG A 119 -15.00 -2.89 -28.64
CA ARG A 119 -16.29 -3.53 -28.39
C ARG A 119 -17.51 -2.65 -28.71
N ASP A 120 -17.33 -1.33 -28.71
CA ASP A 120 -18.40 -0.34 -28.88
C ASP A 120 -18.34 0.30 -30.30
N GLN A 121 -17.46 -0.22 -31.17
CA GLN A 121 -17.23 0.30 -32.53
C GLN A 121 -18.43 0.13 -33.48
N GLU A 122 -19.17 -0.98 -33.37
CA GLU A 122 -20.34 -1.22 -34.21
C GLU A 122 -21.45 -0.20 -33.94
N GLU A 123 -21.62 0.20 -32.68
CA GLU A 123 -22.59 1.22 -32.26
C GLU A 123 -22.19 2.61 -32.79
N ALA A 124 -20.90 2.94 -32.73
CA ALA A 124 -20.38 4.19 -33.27
C ALA A 124 -20.58 4.28 -34.80
N TYR A 125 -20.31 3.22 -35.56
CA TYR A 125 -20.53 3.24 -37.02
C TYR A 125 -22.00 3.34 -37.39
N ALA A 126 -22.89 2.66 -36.66
CA ALA A 126 -24.33 2.83 -36.87
C ALA A 126 -24.77 4.29 -36.64
N MET A 127 -24.24 4.93 -35.59
CA MET A 127 -24.54 6.32 -35.30
C MET A 127 -23.96 7.30 -36.35
N ILE A 128 -22.80 7.00 -36.94
CA ILE A 128 -22.27 7.77 -38.08
C ILE A 128 -23.23 7.70 -39.26
N ASP A 129 -23.66 6.50 -39.63
CA ASP A 129 -24.60 6.29 -40.74
C ASP A 129 -25.94 7.04 -40.49
N ASP A 130 -26.48 6.95 -39.27
CA ASP A 130 -27.70 7.66 -38.87
C ASP A 130 -27.53 9.18 -38.89
N THR A 131 -26.36 9.68 -38.46
CA THR A 131 -26.04 11.12 -38.48
C THR A 131 -26.05 11.62 -39.92
N TRP A 132 -25.32 10.98 -40.83
CA TRP A 132 -25.30 11.41 -42.23
C TRP A 132 -26.67 11.28 -42.91
N ALA A 133 -27.42 10.21 -42.63
CA ALA A 133 -28.76 10.04 -43.17
C ALA A 133 -29.72 11.18 -42.75
N TYR A 134 -29.63 11.63 -41.50
CA TYR A 134 -30.41 12.76 -41.00
C TYR A 134 -30.00 14.08 -41.65
N TRP A 135 -28.69 14.37 -41.69
CA TRP A 135 -28.18 15.65 -42.20
C TRP A 135 -28.28 15.80 -43.73
N GLU A 136 -28.26 14.69 -44.48
CA GLU A 136 -28.51 14.70 -45.92
C GLU A 136 -30.00 14.74 -46.29
N ASP A 137 -30.90 14.58 -45.33
CA ASP A 137 -32.34 14.58 -45.58
C ASP A 137 -32.97 15.98 -45.62
N TYR A 138 -32.99 16.56 -46.82
CA TYR A 138 -33.68 17.82 -47.08
C TYR A 138 -35.22 17.71 -47.04
N SER A 139 -35.79 16.51 -46.90
CA SER A 139 -37.24 16.30 -46.85
C SER A 139 -37.81 16.36 -45.42
N GLY A 140 -36.96 16.20 -44.39
CA GLY A 140 -37.37 16.19 -42.98
C GLY A 140 -38.17 14.94 -42.58
N ALA A 141 -37.97 13.84 -43.29
CA ALA A 141 -38.59 12.53 -43.05
C ALA A 141 -37.73 11.58 -42.19
N VAL A 142 -36.41 11.81 -42.13
CA VAL A 142 -35.48 11.07 -41.28
C VAL A 142 -35.46 11.73 -39.90
N GLU A 143 -35.63 10.92 -38.85
CA GLU A 143 -35.53 11.40 -37.47
C GLU A 143 -34.06 11.58 -37.07
N ALA A 144 -33.80 12.51 -36.15
CA ALA A 144 -32.45 12.71 -35.63
C ALA A 144 -31.95 11.45 -34.89
N PRO A 145 -30.64 11.17 -34.89
CA PRO A 145 -30.09 10.03 -34.16
C PRO A 145 -30.44 10.10 -32.67
N GLU A 146 -30.66 8.92 -32.08
CA GLU A 146 -30.81 8.80 -30.62
C GLU A 146 -29.48 9.13 -29.94
N PRO A 147 -29.46 9.99 -28.90
CA PRO A 147 -28.22 10.35 -28.23
C PRO A 147 -27.54 9.16 -27.54
N MET A 148 -26.23 9.05 -27.74
CA MET A 148 -25.35 8.11 -27.06
C MET A 148 -24.68 8.77 -25.85
N GLU A 149 -24.90 8.22 -24.66
CA GLU A 149 -24.25 8.70 -23.43
C GLU A 149 -22.81 8.17 -23.35
N ILE A 150 -21.83 9.05 -23.52
CA ILE A 150 -20.41 8.72 -23.37
C ILE A 150 -19.91 9.24 -22.03
N THR A 151 -19.20 8.39 -21.29
CA THR A 151 -18.58 8.78 -20.01
C THR A 151 -17.11 8.40 -20.00
N GLY A 152 -16.25 9.36 -19.69
CA GLY A 152 -14.80 9.19 -19.73
C GLY A 152 -14.05 10.27 -18.95
N THR A 153 -12.73 10.27 -19.04
CA THR A 153 -11.92 11.41 -18.58
C THR A 153 -11.81 12.43 -19.69
N TRP A 154 -12.13 13.69 -19.39
CA TRP A 154 -11.96 14.78 -20.35
C TRP A 154 -10.48 15.19 -20.42
N GLU A 155 -9.86 15.03 -21.59
CA GLU A 155 -8.42 15.21 -21.78
C GLU A 155 -8.16 16.15 -22.95
N LYS A 156 -7.15 17.00 -22.81
CA LYS A 156 -6.72 17.86 -23.91
C LYS A 156 -6.09 17.00 -25.02
N LEU A 157 -6.42 17.29 -26.27
CA LEU A 157 -5.73 16.70 -27.42
C LEU A 157 -4.32 17.29 -27.53
N GLU A 158 -3.31 16.43 -27.67
CA GLU A 158 -1.90 16.84 -27.79
C GLU A 158 -1.15 15.97 -28.83
N GLY A 159 -0.11 16.55 -29.44
CA GLY A 159 0.77 15.87 -30.39
C GLY A 159 0.02 15.33 -31.63
N ASP A 160 0.46 14.17 -32.12
CA ASP A 160 -0.08 13.54 -33.34
C ASP A 160 -1.62 13.37 -33.29
N LEU A 161 -2.22 13.14 -32.11
CA LEU A 161 -3.66 12.98 -31.99
C LEU A 161 -4.42 14.30 -32.23
N LEU A 162 -3.84 15.44 -31.84
CA LEU A 162 -4.40 16.76 -32.17
C LEU A 162 -4.23 17.05 -33.66
N ASP A 163 -3.08 16.71 -34.23
CA ASP A 163 -2.80 16.94 -35.65
C ASP A 163 -3.79 16.14 -36.52
N TYR A 164 -3.98 14.84 -36.25
CA TYR A 164 -4.96 14.03 -36.99
C TYR A 164 -6.41 14.51 -36.83
N TYR A 165 -6.76 15.02 -35.64
CA TYR A 165 -8.08 15.58 -35.39
C TYR A 165 -8.34 16.83 -36.26
N ILE A 166 -7.37 17.76 -36.30
CA ILE A 166 -7.47 18.97 -37.12
C ILE A 166 -7.43 18.60 -38.61
N GLU A 167 -6.53 17.71 -39.02
CA GLU A 167 -6.41 17.31 -40.42
C GLU A 167 -7.70 16.68 -40.96
N THR A 168 -8.38 15.86 -40.16
CA THR A 168 -9.65 15.24 -40.55
C THR A 168 -10.76 16.28 -40.70
N LEU A 169 -10.85 17.25 -39.78
CA LEU A 169 -11.82 18.33 -39.88
C LEU A 169 -11.56 19.20 -41.12
N GLU A 170 -10.32 19.66 -41.31
CA GLU A 170 -9.98 20.63 -42.36
C GLU A 170 -9.89 20.00 -43.77
N TYR A 171 -9.23 18.85 -43.90
CA TYR A 171 -8.92 18.28 -45.22
C TYR A 171 -9.90 17.20 -45.67
N ASP A 172 -10.37 16.36 -44.76
CA ASP A 172 -11.26 15.25 -45.11
C ASP A 172 -12.73 15.71 -45.10
N LEU A 173 -13.13 16.51 -44.11
CA LEU A 173 -14.50 17.03 -43.97
C LEU A 173 -14.68 18.44 -44.55
N GLY A 174 -13.61 19.20 -44.77
CA GLY A 174 -13.66 20.55 -45.34
C GLY A 174 -14.20 21.62 -44.40
N ILE A 175 -14.17 21.37 -43.09
CA ILE A 175 -14.63 22.27 -42.03
C ILE A 175 -13.46 23.16 -41.62
N VAL A 176 -13.68 24.48 -41.55
CA VAL A 176 -12.63 25.44 -41.20
C VAL A 176 -13.02 26.12 -39.90
N GLU A 177 -12.11 26.15 -38.93
CA GLU A 177 -12.37 26.84 -37.66
C GLU A 177 -12.60 28.35 -37.90
N ASP A 178 -13.74 28.84 -37.46
CA ASP A 178 -14.10 30.25 -37.53
C ASP A 178 -14.97 30.69 -36.32
N GLY A 179 -15.83 31.71 -36.49
CA GLY A 179 -16.69 32.18 -35.41
C GLY A 179 -17.91 31.29 -35.16
N ASP A 180 -18.31 30.50 -36.15
CA ASP A 180 -19.46 29.61 -36.12
C ASP A 180 -19.00 28.14 -35.98
N ASP A 181 -17.82 27.76 -36.50
CA ASP A 181 -17.23 26.43 -36.35
C ASP A 181 -16.06 26.45 -35.34
N ILE A 182 -16.24 25.84 -34.16
CA ILE A 182 -15.28 25.85 -33.04
C ILE A 182 -14.63 24.47 -32.87
N PHE A 183 -13.30 24.40 -32.94
CA PHE A 183 -12.58 23.15 -32.68
C PHE A 183 -12.23 23.09 -31.20
N VAL A 184 -12.96 22.26 -30.44
CA VAL A 184 -12.83 22.21 -28.98
C VAL A 184 -11.42 21.81 -28.55
N GLY A 185 -10.76 20.90 -29.28
CA GLY A 185 -9.38 20.49 -28.99
C GLY A 185 -9.24 19.59 -27.74
N TYR A 186 -10.33 18.93 -27.34
CA TYR A 186 -10.38 17.97 -26.23
C TYR A 186 -11.04 16.67 -26.67
N THR A 187 -10.74 15.60 -25.94
CA THR A 187 -11.29 14.28 -26.14
C THR A 187 -11.87 13.71 -24.85
N LEU A 188 -13.01 13.03 -24.95
CA LEU A 188 -13.54 12.23 -23.85
C LEU A 188 -13.00 10.80 -23.95
N ASN A 189 -12.06 10.44 -23.06
CA ASN A 189 -11.38 9.15 -23.10
C ASN A 189 -12.07 8.13 -22.18
N THR A 190 -12.70 7.11 -22.76
CA THR A 190 -13.45 6.08 -22.02
C THR A 190 -12.56 4.99 -21.36
N ASP A 191 -11.29 4.86 -21.76
CA ASP A 191 -10.34 3.89 -21.19
C ASP A 191 -9.36 4.52 -20.19
N SER A 192 -9.53 5.80 -19.84
CA SER A 192 -8.71 6.46 -18.81
C SER A 192 -9.56 7.00 -17.66
N VAL A 193 -8.98 6.98 -16.45
CA VAL A 193 -9.55 7.61 -15.25
C VAL A 193 -8.43 8.36 -14.54
N GLY A 194 -8.57 9.69 -14.44
CA GLY A 194 -7.58 10.53 -13.76
C GLY A 194 -6.22 10.57 -14.46
N GLY A 195 -6.20 10.47 -15.79
CA GLY A 195 -4.99 10.52 -16.62
C GLY A 195 -4.15 9.24 -16.60
N VAL A 196 -4.71 8.13 -16.13
CA VAL A 196 -4.10 6.79 -16.24
C VAL A 196 -5.10 5.82 -16.86
N LYS A 197 -4.60 4.80 -17.58
CA LYS A 197 -5.45 3.72 -18.10
C LYS A 197 -6.29 3.08 -16.99
N LEU A 198 -7.51 2.67 -17.31
CA LEU A 198 -8.48 2.10 -16.38
C LEU A 198 -7.90 0.91 -15.58
N SER A 199 -7.15 0.03 -16.25
CA SER A 199 -6.48 -1.11 -15.61
C SER A 199 -5.47 -0.67 -14.52
N THR A 200 -4.66 0.33 -14.81
CA THR A 200 -3.70 0.92 -13.85
C THR A 200 -4.43 1.61 -12.71
N PHE A 201 -5.50 2.36 -13.01
CA PHE A 201 -6.34 3.01 -12.02
C PHE A 201 -6.91 2.01 -11.00
N VAL A 202 -7.46 0.88 -11.48
CA VAL A 202 -8.01 -0.19 -10.64
C VAL A 202 -6.94 -0.77 -9.71
N ILE A 203 -5.75 -1.05 -10.24
CA ILE A 203 -4.63 -1.59 -9.43
C ILE A 203 -4.22 -0.59 -8.35
N LEU A 204 -4.03 0.68 -8.70
CA LEU A 204 -3.64 1.74 -7.75
C LEU A 204 -4.71 1.95 -6.68
N THR A 205 -5.98 1.87 -7.05
CA THR A 205 -7.12 1.95 -6.13
C THR A 205 -7.10 0.79 -5.13
N ILE A 206 -6.87 -0.44 -5.58
CA ILE A 206 -6.74 -1.61 -4.70
C ILE A 206 -5.56 -1.43 -3.74
N VAL A 207 -4.41 -0.97 -4.23
CA VAL A 207 -3.22 -0.71 -3.41
C VAL A 207 -3.50 0.35 -2.35
N ALA A 208 -4.15 1.46 -2.72
CA ALA A 208 -4.55 2.51 -1.80
C ALA A 208 -5.51 2.00 -0.73
N PHE A 209 -6.49 1.17 -1.12
CA PHE A 209 -7.43 0.54 -0.18
C PHE A 209 -6.74 -0.41 0.80
N VAL A 210 -5.83 -1.26 0.33
CA VAL A 210 -5.03 -2.15 1.19
C VAL A 210 -4.17 -1.33 2.16
N ALA A 211 -3.57 -0.23 1.70
CA ALA A 211 -2.81 0.68 2.55
C ALA A 211 -3.69 1.33 3.64
N LEU A 212 -4.91 1.73 3.29
CA LEU A 212 -5.90 2.26 4.24
C LEU A 212 -6.28 1.23 5.31
N VAL A 213 -6.63 0.01 4.91
CA VAL A 213 -6.93 -1.09 5.85
C VAL A 213 -5.73 -1.37 6.76
N TYR A 214 -4.52 -1.38 6.20
CA TYR A 214 -3.29 -1.55 6.98
C TYR A 214 -3.11 -0.43 8.02
N ILE A 215 -3.32 0.84 7.65
CA ILE A 215 -3.27 1.99 8.56
C ILE A 215 -4.26 1.80 9.71
N ILE A 216 -5.53 1.49 9.41
CA ILE A 216 -6.58 1.27 10.41
C ILE A 216 -6.15 0.18 11.41
N VAL A 217 -5.63 -0.95 10.91
CA VAL A 217 -5.13 -2.04 11.75
C VAL A 217 -3.97 -1.58 12.65
N GLN A 218 -3.05 -0.75 12.15
CA GLN A 218 -1.97 -0.21 12.98
C GLN A 218 -2.50 0.77 14.04
N ILE A 219 -3.46 1.64 13.71
CA ILE A 219 -4.11 2.56 14.66
C ILE A 219 -4.74 1.77 15.80
N VAL A 220 -5.54 0.74 15.50
CA VAL A 220 -6.14 -0.13 16.51
C VAL A 220 -5.07 -0.75 17.42
N LYS A 221 -3.95 -1.23 16.86
CA LYS A 221 -2.84 -1.79 17.65
C LYS A 221 -2.16 -0.75 18.53
N VAL A 222 -1.94 0.48 18.04
CA VAL A 222 -1.33 1.61 18.78
C VAL A 222 -2.23 2.07 19.94
N CYS A 223 -3.55 2.10 19.71
CA CYS A 223 -4.55 2.47 20.71
C CYS A 223 -4.83 1.34 21.72
N SER A 224 -4.58 0.08 21.34
CA SER A 224 -4.81 -1.07 22.22
C SER A 224 -3.86 -1.12 23.42
N ASN A 225 -4.34 -1.67 24.54
CA ASN A 225 -3.54 -1.96 25.74
C ASN A 225 -2.67 -3.22 25.61
N GLY A 226 -2.10 -3.49 24.42
CA GLY A 226 -1.34 -4.71 24.12
C GLY A 226 -0.19 -4.97 25.11
N CYS A 227 0.57 -3.93 25.48
CA CYS A 227 1.65 -4.05 26.45
C CYS A 227 1.17 -4.53 27.83
N ALA A 228 0.12 -3.89 28.36
CA ALA A 228 -0.45 -4.25 29.65
C ALA A 228 -1.03 -5.67 29.63
N LYS A 229 -1.70 -6.07 28.54
CA LYS A 229 -2.24 -7.42 28.37
C LYS A 229 -1.15 -8.50 28.37
N THR A 230 -0.02 -8.27 27.69
CA THR A 230 1.07 -9.26 27.67
C THR A 230 1.69 -9.45 29.05
N ILE A 231 1.93 -8.36 29.77
CA ILE A 231 2.55 -8.43 31.10
C ILE A 231 1.56 -9.05 32.10
N ALA A 232 0.29 -8.66 32.06
CA ALA A 232 -0.76 -9.26 32.89
C ALA A 232 -0.90 -10.76 32.64
N ARG A 233 -0.86 -11.20 31.37
CA ARG A 233 -0.87 -12.63 31.02
C ARG A 233 0.33 -13.37 31.59
N TYR A 234 1.52 -12.79 31.48
CA TYR A 234 2.73 -13.40 32.03
C TYR A 234 2.64 -13.58 33.56
N VAL A 235 2.11 -12.60 34.27
CA VAL A 235 1.85 -12.69 35.72
C VAL A 235 0.81 -13.76 36.05
N GLN A 236 -0.27 -13.86 35.25
CA GLN A 236 -1.30 -14.90 35.43
C GLN A 236 -0.78 -16.32 35.20
N GLU A 237 0.11 -16.51 34.22
CA GLU A 237 0.69 -17.83 33.89
C GLU A 237 1.71 -18.30 34.93
N ASN A 238 2.16 -17.43 35.84
CA ASN A 238 3.17 -17.74 36.86
C ASN A 238 2.64 -17.44 38.27
N PRO A 239 1.83 -18.34 38.86
CA PRO A 239 1.26 -18.15 40.20
C PRO A 239 2.38 -18.01 41.24
N GLY A 240 2.43 -16.87 41.93
CA GLY A 240 3.48 -16.50 42.89
C GLY A 240 4.21 -15.21 42.56
N ILE A 241 4.15 -14.74 41.31
CA ILE A 241 4.75 -13.47 40.89
C ILE A 241 3.72 -12.35 41.01
N SER A 242 4.09 -11.24 41.66
CA SER A 242 3.26 -10.03 41.68
C SER A 242 3.71 -9.03 40.59
N MET A 243 2.76 -8.22 40.11
CA MET A 243 3.06 -7.13 39.16
C MET A 243 4.11 -6.16 39.74
N SER A 244 4.07 -5.90 41.05
CA SER A 244 5.00 -5.00 41.73
C SER A 244 6.44 -5.52 41.66
N GLN A 245 6.68 -6.82 41.85
CA GLN A 245 8.02 -7.40 41.77
C GLN A 245 8.63 -7.23 40.37
N VAL A 246 7.81 -7.46 39.33
CA VAL A 246 8.24 -7.28 37.93
C VAL A 246 8.55 -5.81 37.63
N GLU A 247 7.76 -4.88 38.17
CA GLU A 247 8.01 -3.44 38.00
C GLU A 247 9.26 -2.96 38.72
N THR A 248 9.54 -3.46 39.93
CA THR A 248 10.75 -3.13 40.68
C THR A 248 12.00 -3.64 39.97
N ASP A 249 12.01 -4.89 39.51
CA ASP A 249 13.14 -5.45 38.76
C ASP A 249 13.37 -4.71 37.43
N PHE A 250 12.29 -4.34 36.72
CA PHE A 250 12.37 -3.53 35.51
C PHE A 250 12.96 -2.13 35.78
N ALA A 251 12.64 -1.51 36.91
CA ALA A 251 13.15 -0.19 37.27
C ALA A 251 14.66 -0.22 37.56
N SER A 252 15.17 -1.33 38.09
CA SER A 252 16.61 -1.57 38.31
C SER A 252 17.34 -2.22 37.13
N ALA A 253 16.63 -2.55 36.04
CA ALA A 253 17.19 -3.31 34.94
C ALA A 253 18.21 -2.52 34.13
N HIS A 254 19.27 -3.19 33.69
CA HIS A 254 20.26 -2.59 32.79
C HIS A 254 19.68 -2.48 31.38
N GLN A 255 19.74 -1.27 30.82
CA GLN A 255 19.15 -0.96 29.53
C GLN A 255 20.19 -1.11 28.41
N ILE A 256 19.89 -1.96 27.42
CA ILE A 256 20.81 -2.27 26.33
C ILE A 256 20.22 -1.84 24.98
N GLY A 257 21.09 -1.22 24.19
CA GLY A 257 20.72 -0.59 22.92
C GLY A 257 19.86 0.66 23.11
N LYS A 258 19.35 1.24 22.01
CA LYS A 258 18.48 2.43 22.03
C LYS A 258 17.10 2.14 22.67
N GLN A 259 17.10 1.78 23.94
CA GLN A 259 15.94 1.63 24.83
C GLN A 259 14.91 0.59 24.38
N LYS A 260 15.37 -0.60 23.96
CA LYS A 260 14.47 -1.69 23.53
C LYS A 260 14.65 -3.01 24.27
N VAL A 261 15.70 -3.14 25.08
CA VAL A 261 15.99 -4.32 25.88
C VAL A 261 16.35 -3.87 27.29
N TRP A 262 15.74 -4.51 28.28
CA TRP A 262 15.97 -4.31 29.71
C TRP A 262 16.30 -5.67 30.31
N ILE A 263 17.51 -5.81 30.83
CA ILE A 263 17.97 -7.03 31.49
C ILE A 263 17.99 -6.74 32.98
N GLY A 264 16.96 -7.20 33.68
CA GLY A 264 16.86 -7.16 35.13
C GLY A 264 17.62 -8.31 35.78
N ARG A 265 17.53 -8.41 37.10
CA ARG A 265 18.09 -9.53 37.86
C ARG A 265 17.23 -10.78 37.67
N ASN A 266 15.91 -10.61 37.68
CA ASN A 266 14.96 -11.72 37.62
C ASN A 266 14.33 -11.89 36.23
N TRP A 267 14.06 -10.78 35.53
CA TRP A 267 13.40 -10.82 34.22
C TRP A 267 14.16 -10.04 33.16
N THR A 268 14.00 -10.47 31.93
CA THR A 268 14.41 -9.69 30.75
C THR A 268 13.17 -9.31 29.97
N VAL A 269 13.07 -8.01 29.66
CA VAL A 269 11.99 -7.42 28.89
C VAL A 269 12.56 -6.82 27.61
N TYR A 270 11.95 -7.11 26.46
CA TYR A 270 12.39 -6.51 25.20
C TYR A 270 11.23 -6.22 24.25
N ILE A 271 11.45 -5.32 23.29
CA ILE A 271 10.46 -4.88 22.31
C ILE A 271 10.91 -5.28 20.90
N THR A 272 10.05 -6.05 20.22
CA THR A 272 10.20 -6.38 18.79
C THR A 272 8.99 -5.87 18.01
N GLY A 273 9.21 -4.86 17.16
CA GLY A 273 8.14 -4.15 16.46
C GLY A 273 7.21 -3.44 17.43
N MET A 274 5.95 -3.89 17.50
CA MET A 274 4.93 -3.37 18.42
C MET A 274 4.60 -4.32 19.57
N LYS A 275 5.38 -5.41 19.73
CA LYS A 275 5.16 -6.42 20.77
C LYS A 275 6.21 -6.30 21.86
N VAL A 276 5.75 -6.36 23.10
CA VAL A 276 6.59 -6.55 24.29
C VAL A 276 6.74 -8.04 24.53
N HIS A 277 7.93 -8.46 24.89
CA HIS A 277 8.25 -9.81 25.33
C HIS A 277 8.90 -9.76 26.71
N ILE A 278 8.56 -10.72 27.55
CA ILE A 278 9.12 -10.90 28.89
C ILE A 278 9.41 -12.39 29.10
N PHE A 279 10.51 -12.69 29.78
CA PHE A 279 10.84 -14.03 30.26
C PHE A 279 11.64 -13.95 31.56
N ALA A 280 11.65 -15.02 32.34
CA ALA A 280 12.45 -15.12 33.56
C ALA A 280 13.88 -15.56 33.24
N ASN A 281 14.86 -14.84 33.78
CA ASN A 281 16.28 -15.13 33.55
C ASN A 281 16.69 -16.48 34.16
N LYS A 282 16.00 -16.91 35.22
CA LYS A 282 16.20 -18.21 35.87
C LYS A 282 15.94 -19.41 34.92
N ASP A 283 15.19 -19.19 33.84
CA ASP A 283 14.82 -20.22 32.87
C ASP A 283 15.68 -20.16 31.60
N ALA A 284 16.48 -19.09 31.44
CA ALA A 284 17.43 -18.94 30.36
C ALA A 284 18.68 -19.80 30.62
N VAL A 285 19.03 -20.64 29.65
CA VAL A 285 20.12 -21.63 29.79
C VAL A 285 21.28 -21.37 28.84
N TRP A 286 21.02 -20.69 27.72
CA TRP A 286 22.05 -20.40 26.73
C TRP A 286 21.78 -19.08 26.01
N ALA A 287 22.79 -18.24 25.87
CA ALA A 287 22.69 -17.02 25.06
C ALA A 287 23.93 -16.83 24.17
N TYR A 288 23.71 -16.43 22.92
CA TYR A 288 24.80 -16.09 21.99
C TYR A 288 24.34 -15.13 20.88
N TYR A 289 25.32 -14.49 20.24
CA TYR A 289 25.10 -13.64 19.07
C TYR A 289 24.92 -14.46 17.79
N TYR A 290 23.86 -14.20 17.04
CA TYR A 290 23.60 -14.81 15.74
C TYR A 290 23.57 -13.75 14.65
N ARG A 291 24.34 -14.01 13.58
CA ARG A 291 24.34 -13.19 12.37
C ARG A 291 24.10 -14.07 11.15
N ARG A 292 23.24 -13.59 10.25
CA ARG A 292 23.10 -14.13 8.89
C ARG A 292 23.35 -13.00 7.90
N THR A 293 24.27 -13.20 6.96
CA THR A 293 24.57 -12.26 5.87
C THR A 293 23.87 -12.71 4.58
N GLY A 294 23.40 -11.77 3.75
CA GLY A 294 22.69 -12.02 2.49
C GLY A 294 21.30 -11.37 2.40
N ARG A 295 20.45 -11.85 1.48
CA ARG A 295 19.05 -11.40 1.34
C ARG A 295 18.28 -11.78 2.61
N GLY A 296 17.83 -10.78 3.37
CA GLY A 296 17.28 -10.98 4.72
C GLY A 296 18.35 -11.08 5.81
N SER A 297 19.34 -10.19 5.77
CA SER A 297 20.37 -10.08 6.82
C SER A 297 19.74 -9.96 8.21
N VAL A 298 20.21 -10.79 9.15
CA VAL A 298 19.73 -10.80 10.54
C VAL A 298 20.92 -10.56 11.47
N SER A 299 20.72 -9.70 12.46
CA SER A 299 21.63 -9.47 13.58
C SER A 299 20.78 -9.50 14.85
N GLU A 300 20.95 -10.56 15.64
CA GLU A 300 20.13 -10.83 16.83
C GLU A 300 20.92 -11.57 17.92
N MET A 301 20.53 -11.37 19.18
CA MET A 301 20.88 -12.25 20.27
C MET A 301 19.82 -13.35 20.37
N ARG A 302 20.27 -14.60 20.45
CA ARG A 302 19.41 -15.75 20.70
C ARG A 302 19.54 -16.19 22.15
N VAL A 303 18.41 -16.27 22.84
CA VAL A 303 18.35 -16.79 24.21
C VAL A 303 17.47 -18.04 24.21
N TYR A 304 18.05 -19.18 24.62
CA TYR A 304 17.36 -20.45 24.74
C TYR A 304 16.92 -20.67 26.18
N MET A 305 15.65 -21.06 26.32
CA MET A 305 15.04 -21.41 27.60
C MET A 305 15.16 -22.90 27.87
N ILE A 306 15.01 -23.29 29.14
CA ILE A 306 14.95 -24.69 29.56
C ILE A 306 13.86 -25.50 28.83
N GLY A 307 12.73 -24.86 28.49
CA GLY A 307 11.67 -25.43 27.67
C GLY A 307 11.98 -25.48 26.16
N LYS A 308 13.25 -25.31 25.76
CA LYS A 308 13.73 -25.21 24.37
C LYS A 308 13.12 -24.08 23.53
N LYS A 309 12.35 -23.18 24.14
CA LYS A 309 11.84 -21.96 23.50
C LYS A 309 12.99 -21.00 23.23
N ILE A 310 13.00 -20.37 22.05
CA ILE A 310 14.04 -19.44 21.62
C ILE A 310 13.46 -18.02 21.59
N HIS A 311 14.16 -17.09 22.24
CA HIS A 311 13.89 -15.67 22.15
C HIS A 311 14.89 -15.01 21.21
N HIS A 312 14.35 -14.38 20.16
CA HIS A 312 15.09 -13.63 19.15
C HIS A 312 15.04 -12.14 19.50
N ILE A 313 16.16 -11.60 19.97
CA ILE A 313 16.26 -10.22 20.47
C ILE A 313 17.09 -9.42 19.47
N PRO A 314 16.53 -8.37 18.83
CA PRO A 314 17.20 -7.64 17.74
C PRO A 314 18.29 -6.70 18.28
N LEU A 315 19.44 -7.26 18.60
CA LEU A 315 20.64 -6.58 19.09
C LEU A 315 21.79 -6.71 18.09
N THR A 316 22.60 -5.67 17.99
CA THR A 316 23.88 -5.73 17.28
C THR A 316 24.88 -6.62 18.02
N GLU A 317 25.98 -6.97 17.37
CA GLU A 317 27.06 -7.74 18.00
C GLU A 317 27.58 -7.07 19.28
N ALA A 318 27.93 -5.79 19.20
CA ALA A 318 28.42 -5.03 20.36
C ALA A 318 27.42 -5.00 21.53
N GLN A 319 26.13 -4.78 21.22
CA GLN A 319 25.06 -4.81 22.23
C GLN A 319 24.83 -6.21 22.80
N THR A 320 25.02 -7.25 21.99
CA THR A 320 24.92 -8.63 22.45
C THR A 320 26.07 -8.98 23.38
N GLN A 321 27.29 -8.52 23.09
CA GLN A 321 28.43 -8.68 23.99
C GLN A 321 28.21 -7.95 25.33
N GLU A 322 27.67 -6.74 25.29
CA GLU A 322 27.24 -6.02 26.51
C GLU A 322 26.20 -6.83 27.30
N ALA A 323 25.16 -7.34 26.63
CA ALA A 323 24.12 -8.16 27.25
C ALA A 323 24.66 -9.44 27.89
N MET A 324 25.56 -10.14 27.17
CA MET A 324 26.22 -11.33 27.70
C MET A 324 27.13 -11.00 28.89
N GLY A 325 27.76 -9.82 28.91
CA GLY A 325 28.52 -9.35 30.08
C GLY A 325 27.65 -9.24 31.34
N TYR A 326 26.47 -8.60 31.23
CA TYR A 326 25.50 -8.52 32.33
C TYR A 326 24.99 -9.89 32.76
N TYR A 327 24.62 -10.73 31.80
CA TYR A 327 24.20 -12.09 32.11
C TYR A 327 25.32 -12.92 32.77
N GLY A 328 26.57 -12.72 32.38
CA GLY A 328 27.70 -13.44 32.96
C GLY A 328 27.94 -13.07 34.43
N ALA A 329 27.66 -11.82 34.80
CA ALA A 329 27.77 -11.34 36.17
C ALA A 329 26.60 -11.80 37.06
N GLU A 330 25.37 -11.71 36.55
CA GLU A 330 24.16 -11.90 37.36
C GLU A 330 23.53 -13.31 37.24
N GLN A 331 23.84 -14.07 36.19
CA GLN A 331 23.19 -15.35 35.87
C GLN A 331 24.24 -16.48 35.72
N PRO A 332 24.83 -16.96 36.84
CA PRO A 332 25.91 -17.97 36.78
C PRO A 332 25.47 -19.30 36.19
N HIS A 333 24.17 -19.61 36.20
CA HIS A 333 23.59 -20.82 35.60
C HIS A 333 23.53 -20.81 34.07
N MET A 334 23.76 -19.67 33.42
CA MET A 334 23.64 -19.54 31.96
C MET A 334 24.97 -19.77 31.24
N VAL A 335 24.92 -20.53 30.14
CA VAL A 335 26.03 -20.68 29.20
C VAL A 335 26.02 -19.50 28.22
N LEU A 336 27.19 -18.91 27.96
CA LEU A 336 27.33 -17.74 27.08
C LEU A 336 28.28 -18.05 25.92
N GLY A 337 27.94 -17.54 24.73
CA GLY A 337 28.73 -17.72 23.52
C GLY A 337 28.33 -18.94 22.70
N TYR A 338 28.84 -18.99 21.46
CA TYR A 338 28.50 -20.03 20.49
C TYR A 338 29.69 -20.98 20.27
N SER A 339 29.40 -22.28 20.25
CA SER A 339 30.29 -23.28 19.63
C SER A 339 29.45 -24.38 18.97
N ALA A 340 30.00 -25.03 17.94
CA ALA A 340 29.33 -26.14 17.27
C ALA A 340 29.05 -27.31 18.22
N GLU A 341 29.92 -27.53 19.20
CA GLU A 341 29.77 -28.53 20.25
C GLU A 341 28.60 -28.20 21.18
N LEU A 342 28.48 -26.94 21.63
CA LEU A 342 27.35 -26.48 22.45
C LEU A 342 26.03 -26.64 21.72
N LEU A 343 25.99 -26.30 20.42
CA LEU A 343 24.80 -26.49 19.60
C LEU A 343 24.42 -27.97 19.47
N ASN A 344 25.40 -28.84 19.22
CA ASN A 344 25.18 -30.27 19.10
C ASN A 344 24.69 -30.87 20.43
N MET A 345 25.30 -30.46 21.55
CA MET A 345 24.93 -30.88 22.90
C MET A 345 23.52 -30.39 23.26
N PHE A 346 23.18 -29.13 23.00
CA PHE A 346 21.84 -28.60 23.23
C PHE A 346 20.76 -29.39 22.45
N ASN A 347 21.04 -29.74 21.19
CA ASN A 347 20.07 -30.42 20.33
C ASN A 347 19.94 -31.92 20.62
N LYS A 348 21.05 -32.64 20.78
CA LYS A 348 21.07 -34.10 20.90
C LYS A 348 21.15 -34.59 22.34
N ASN A 349 21.87 -33.87 23.20
CA ASN A 349 22.16 -34.27 24.58
C ASN A 349 21.78 -33.15 25.57
N PHE A 350 20.52 -32.74 25.56
CA PHE A 350 20.07 -31.57 26.31
C PHE A 350 20.34 -31.66 27.83
N GLN A 351 20.28 -32.86 28.42
CA GLN A 351 20.62 -33.04 29.83
C GLN A 351 22.11 -32.78 30.12
N ASP A 352 23.00 -33.25 29.24
CA ASP A 352 24.44 -32.95 29.35
C ASP A 352 24.70 -31.45 29.22
N PHE A 353 23.95 -30.78 28.34
CA PHE A 353 24.02 -29.31 28.22
C PHE A 353 23.63 -28.61 29.52
N LEU A 354 22.53 -29.02 30.16
CA LEU A 354 22.10 -28.46 31.44
C LEU A 354 23.11 -28.72 32.56
N ASN A 355 23.84 -29.84 32.51
CA ASN A 355 24.87 -30.17 33.49
C ASN A 355 26.12 -29.28 33.42
N LEU A 356 26.32 -28.50 32.35
CA LEU A 356 27.46 -27.60 32.24
C LEU A 356 27.45 -26.48 33.30
N LYS A 357 26.27 -25.90 33.54
CA LYS A 357 26.11 -24.77 34.47
C LYS A 357 24.76 -24.75 35.20
N TYR A 358 23.69 -25.14 34.52
CA TYR A 358 22.33 -25.00 35.04
C TYR A 358 22.05 -25.92 36.23
N ASN A 359 22.18 -27.23 36.04
CA ASN A 359 21.89 -28.22 37.10
C ASN A 359 22.81 -28.07 38.33
N PRO A 360 24.13 -27.84 38.18
CA PRO A 360 25.02 -27.62 39.33
C PRO A 360 24.61 -26.43 40.21
N VAL A 361 24.29 -25.29 39.60
CA VAL A 361 23.88 -24.09 40.34
C VAL A 361 22.55 -24.31 41.07
N ARG A 362 21.60 -25.02 40.44
CA ARG A 362 20.31 -25.37 41.07
C ARG A 362 20.47 -26.34 42.25
N GLN A 363 21.38 -27.31 42.13
CA GLN A 363 21.65 -28.26 43.21
C GLN A 363 22.35 -27.59 44.40
N GLN A 364 23.28 -26.67 44.15
CA GLN A 364 23.91 -25.85 45.20
C GLN A 364 22.89 -24.95 45.91
N GLN A 365 21.99 -24.31 45.17
CA GLN A 365 20.90 -23.50 45.74
C GLN A 365 19.89 -24.32 46.56
N ALA A 366 19.69 -25.61 46.24
CA ALA A 366 18.81 -26.50 46.98
C ALA A 366 19.45 -27.08 48.26
N GLN A 367 20.78 -27.04 48.38
CA GLN A 367 21.54 -27.59 49.50
C GLN A 367 21.94 -26.55 50.56
N ASP A 368 21.73 -25.25 50.29
CA ASP A 368 22.13 -24.16 51.18
C ASP A 368 20.90 -23.48 51.83
N PRO A 369 20.50 -23.83 53.08
CA PRO A 369 19.21 -23.42 53.66
C PRO A 369 19.10 -21.92 53.95
N PHE A 370 20.23 -21.20 54.01
CA PHE A 370 20.29 -19.80 54.45
C PHE A 370 19.99 -18.77 53.34
N ASN A 371 19.86 -19.18 52.08
CA ASN A 371 19.50 -18.28 50.96
C ASN A 371 18.04 -18.40 50.50
N SER A 372 17.24 -19.26 51.15
CA SER A 372 15.83 -19.51 50.79
C SER A 372 14.89 -18.33 51.06
N VAL A 373 15.33 -17.29 51.77
CA VAL A 373 14.50 -16.13 52.16
C VAL A 373 14.47 -15.02 51.10
N TYR A 374 15.39 -15.00 50.12
CA TYR A 374 15.49 -13.89 49.16
C TYR A 374 15.04 -14.21 47.72
N ASN A 375 14.63 -15.45 47.42
CA ASN A 375 14.23 -15.87 46.06
C ASN A 375 12.83 -16.52 46.02
N SER A 376 11.90 -16.06 46.85
CA SER A 376 10.46 -16.37 46.67
C SER A 376 9.72 -15.24 45.96
#